data_AF-A0A653CKT2-F1
#
_entry.id   AF-A0A653CKT2-F1
#
_cell.length_a   1.000
_cell.length_b   1.000
_cell.length_c   1.000
_cell.angle_alpha   90.00
_cell.angle_beta   90.00
_cell.angle_gamma   90.00
#
_symmetry.space_group_name_H-M   'P 1'
#
loop_
_entity.id
_entity.type
_entity.pdbx_description
1 polymer ?
#
loop_
_entity_poly.entity_id
_entity_poly.type
_entity_poly.pdbx_seq_one_letter_code
_entity_poly.pdbx_strand_id
1 'polypeptide(L)' 'MSAGGQNFDVRGRSFHQAKLWSSARAFGDRAHFRASTAPATLIIDDVRLDDEGVYRCRVDFRNSPTRNSKVNFTVI' A
#
# COMPACT_ATOMS: atom_id res chain seq x y z
N MET A 1 -7.38 -15.75 5.55
CA MET A 1 -6.07 -15.11 5.81
C MET A 1 -6.14 -13.67 5.33
N SER A 2 -6.05 -12.67 6.21
CA SER A 2 -5.97 -11.26 5.77
C SER A 2 -4.50 -10.90 5.53
N ALA A 3 -4.11 -10.72 4.27
CA ALA A 3 -2.81 -10.18 3.91
C ALA A 3 -2.64 -8.79 4.56
N GLY A 4 -1.61 -8.63 5.38
CA GLY A 4 -1.30 -7.35 6.03
C GLY A 4 -0.81 -6.35 4.99
N GLY A 5 -1.65 -5.36 4.67
CA GLY A 5 -1.34 -4.32 3.69
C GLY A 5 -0.30 -3.32 4.20
N GLN A 6 0.42 -2.71 3.26
CA GLN A 6 1.24 -1.55 3.55
C GLN A 6 0.35 -0.39 4.04
N ASN A 7 0.66 0.19 5.20
CA ASN A 7 -0.05 1.32 5.77
C ASN A 7 0.86 2.55 5.82
N PHE A 8 0.33 3.68 5.40
CA PHE A 8 0.98 4.99 5.41
C PHE A 8 0.08 5.98 6.14
N ASP A 9 0.50 6.41 7.34
CA ASP A 9 -0.29 7.31 8.19
C ASP A 9 0.43 8.65 8.39
N VAL A 10 -0.21 9.73 7.94
CA VAL A 10 0.24 11.14 8.07
C VAL A 10 -0.67 11.96 8.99
N ARG A 11 -1.65 11.34 9.67
CA ARG A 11 -2.58 12.09 10.52
C ARG A 11 -1.83 12.72 11.70
N GLY A 12 -1.78 14.05 11.73
CA GLY A 12 -1.09 14.82 12.76
C GLY A 12 0.44 14.85 12.64
N ARG A 13 1.01 14.46 11.48
CA ARG A 13 2.45 14.46 11.22
C ARG A 13 2.77 15.04 9.84
N SER A 14 3.97 15.58 9.67
CA SER A 14 4.44 15.99 8.33
C SER A 14 4.63 14.76 7.43
N PHE A 15 4.54 14.94 6.11
CA PHE A 15 4.78 13.86 5.12
C PHE A 15 6.11 13.13 5.33
N HIS A 16 7.14 13.84 5.83
CA HIS A 16 8.47 13.29 6.11
C HIS A 16 8.53 12.39 7.35
N GLN A 17 7.49 12.40 8.19
CA GLN A 17 7.41 11.63 9.45
C GLN A 17 6.32 10.55 9.43
N ALA A 18 5.80 10.27 8.23
CA ALA A 18 4.77 9.28 8.03
C ALA A 18 5.27 7.90 8.49
N LYS A 19 4.43 7.18 9.25
CA LYS A 19 4.76 5.81 9.64
C LYS A 19 4.49 4.90 8.46
N LEU A 20 5.56 4.40 7.83
CA LEU A 20 5.48 3.33 6.83
C LEU A 20 5.53 1.98 7.56
N TRP A 21 4.50 1.18 7.38
CA TRP A 21 4.50 -0.20 7.86
C TRP A 21 4.06 -1.13 6.74
N SER A 22 4.96 -1.99 6.27
CA SER A 22 4.63 -3.14 5.43
C SER A 22 4.54 -4.39 6.32
N SER A 23 3.63 -5.31 6.01
CA SER A 23 3.72 -6.62 6.66
C SER A 23 4.89 -7.39 6.06
N ALA A 24 5.87 -7.76 6.90
CA ALA A 24 7.04 -8.52 6.48
C ALA A 24 6.68 -9.87 5.83
N ARG A 25 5.47 -10.38 6.11
CA ARG A 25 4.96 -11.66 5.59
C ARG A 25 4.41 -11.62 4.17
N ALA A 26 4.10 -10.45 3.61
CA ALA A 26 3.55 -10.35 2.26
C ALA A 26 4.66 -10.17 1.21
N PHE A 27 5.39 -9.06 1.27
CA PHE A 27 6.38 -8.70 0.25
C PHE A 27 7.82 -8.62 0.78
N GLY A 28 8.01 -8.78 2.10
CA GLY A 28 9.30 -8.50 2.74
C GLY A 28 9.78 -7.09 2.40
N ASP A 29 11.03 -6.98 1.97
CA ASP A 29 11.66 -5.72 1.55
C ASP A 29 11.41 -5.37 0.08
N ARG A 30 10.70 -6.21 -0.69
CA ARG A 30 10.46 -6.00 -2.13
C ARG A 30 9.36 -4.99 -2.45
N ALA A 31 8.66 -4.45 -1.45
CA ALA A 31 7.57 -3.52 -1.70
C ALA A 31 7.74 -2.22 -0.94
N HIS A 32 7.52 -1.10 -1.65
CA HIS A 32 7.67 0.23 -1.11
C HIS A 32 6.52 1.13 -1.57
N PHE A 33 6.03 1.97 -0.65
CA PHE A 33 4.97 2.93 -0.96
C PHE A 33 5.53 4.34 -1.16
N ARG A 34 5.21 4.95 -2.30
CA ARG A 34 5.61 6.32 -2.65
C ARG A 34 4.40 7.24 -2.52
N ALA A 35 4.33 7.95 -1.39
CA ALA A 35 3.23 8.86 -1.11
C ALA A 35 3.35 10.23 -1.79
N SER A 36 4.54 10.58 -2.30
CA SER A 36 4.82 11.88 -2.93
C SER A 36 4.38 11.96 -4.40
N THR A 37 3.89 10.87 -4.99
CA THR A 37 3.37 10.83 -6.36
C THR A 37 1.87 11.11 -6.38
N ALA A 38 1.37 11.62 -7.51
CA ALA A 38 -0.06 11.82 -7.75
C ALA A 38 -0.46 11.01 -9.01
N PRO A 39 -1.12 9.85 -8.86
CA PRO A 39 -1.55 9.21 -7.59
C PRO A 39 -0.38 8.57 -6.82
N ALA A 40 -0.57 8.38 -5.51
CA ALA A 40 0.37 7.65 -4.67
C ALA A 40 0.52 6.20 -5.16
N THR A 41 1.74 5.67 -5.14
CA THR A 41 2.08 4.44 -5.87
C THR A 41 2.62 3.37 -4.93
N LEU A 42 2.16 2.12 -5.09
CA LEU A 42 2.82 0.94 -4.53
C LEU A 42 3.78 0.38 -5.59
N ILE A 43 5.05 0.23 -5.23
CA ILE A 43 6.10 -0.35 -6.08
C ILE A 43 6.42 -1.72 -5.51
N ILE A 44 6.52 -2.73 -6.38
CA ILE A 44 6.92 -4.10 -6.03
C ILE A 44 8.08 -4.48 -6.96
N ASP A 45 9.25 -4.70 -6.37
CA ASP A 45 10.46 -5.18 -7.06
C ASP A 45 10.47 -6.71 -7.12
N ASP A 46 11.13 -7.29 -8.12
CA ASP A 46 11.24 -8.75 -8.30
C ASP A 46 9.86 -9.45 -8.24
N VAL A 47 8.93 -9.07 -9.13
CA VAL A 47 7.56 -9.61 -9.19
C VAL A 47 7.57 -11.12 -9.46
N ARG A 48 6.77 -11.85 -8.69
CA ARG A 48 6.63 -13.32 -8.75
C ARG A 48 5.19 -13.71 -9.08
N LEU A 49 4.98 -14.92 -9.59
CA LEU A 49 3.64 -15.45 -9.87
C LEU A 49 2.74 -15.44 -8.62
N ASP A 50 3.30 -15.72 -7.44
CA ASP A 50 2.56 -15.70 -6.17
C ASP A 50 2.16 -14.27 -5.73
N ASP A 51 2.70 -13.23 -6.36
CA ASP A 51 2.29 -11.84 -6.11
C ASP A 51 0.96 -11.49 -6.83
N GLU A 52 0.49 -12.34 -7.76
CA GLU A 52 -0.82 -12.19 -8.40
C GLU A 52 -1.96 -12.14 -7.37
N GLY A 53 -2.91 -11.24 -7.59
CA GLY A 53 -4.11 -11.18 -6.77
C GLY A 53 -4.84 -9.85 -6.81
N VAL A 54 -5.80 -9.69 -5.89
CA VAL A 54 -6.60 -8.47 -5.77
C VAL A 54 -6.01 -7.57 -4.68
N TYR A 55 -5.50 -6.43 -5.09
CA TYR A 55 -4.91 -5.43 -4.22
C TYR A 55 -5.97 -4.42 -3.80
N ARG A 56 -5.94 -4.02 -2.53
CA ARG A 56 -6.86 -3.02 -1.98
C ARG A 56 -6.10 -1.80 -1.51
N CYS A 57 -6.41 -0.66 -2.12
CA CYS A 57 -5.96 0.64 -1.63
C CYS A 57 -7.04 1.21 -0.70
N ARG A 58 -6.68 1.51 0.55
CA ARG A 58 -7.55 2.12 1.56
C ARG A 58 -6.97 3.47 1.95
N VAL A 59 -7.78 4.52 1.86
CA VAL A 59 -7.42 5.87 2.29
C VAL A 59 -8.41 6.34 3.33
N ASP A 60 -7.94 6.49 4.57
CA ASP A 60 -8.74 6.98 5.68
C ASP A 60 -8.58 8.51 5.82
N PHE A 61 -9.68 9.24 5.73
CA PHE A 61 -9.71 10.69 5.93
C PHE A 61 -10.19 11.03 7.34
N ARG A 62 -9.74 12.17 7.88
CA ARG A 62 -10.13 12.60 9.24
C ARG A 62 -11.60 12.95 9.35
N ASN A 63 -12.12 13.71 8.37
CA ASN A 63 -13.47 14.28 8.38
C ASN A 63 -14.31 13.80 7.19
N SER A 64 -13.89 12.73 6.50
CA SER A 64 -14.57 12.23 5.32
C SER A 64 -14.54 10.70 5.32
N PRO A 65 -15.48 10.03 4.63
CA PRO A 65 -15.51 8.58 4.56
C PRO A 65 -14.21 7.99 3.99
N THR A 66 -13.84 6.81 4.49
CA THR A 66 -12.73 6.04 3.93
C THR A 66 -12.99 5.70 2.46
N ARG A 67 -12.03 6.02 1.59
CA ARG A 67 -12.07 5.60 0.18
C ARG A 67 -11.38 4.25 0.03
N ASN A 68 -12.00 3.35 -0.71
CA ASN A 68 -11.44 2.04 -1.01
C ASN A 68 -11.43 1.82 -2.52
N SER A 69 -10.29 1.37 -3.03
CA SER A 69 -10.13 0.93 -4.42
C SER A 69 -9.63 -0.51 -4.42
N LYS A 70 -10.03 -1.27 -5.45
CA LYS A 70 -9.55 -2.63 -5.71
C LYS A 70 -8.92 -2.68 -7.10
N VAL A 71 -7.78 -3.32 -7.21
CA VAL A 71 -7.04 -3.51 -8.46
C VAL A 71 -6.72 -4.99 -8.60
N ASN A 72 -7.04 -5.58 -9.75
CA ASN A 72 -6.57 -6.92 -10.08
C ASN A 72 -5.17 -6.81 -10.66
N PHE A 73 -4.21 -7.47 -10.03
CA PHE A 73 -2.84 -7.55 -10.50
C PHE A 73 -2.60 -8.98 -10.98
N THR A 74 -2.45 -9.14 -12.29
CA THR A 74 -2.21 -10.42 -12.96
C THR A 74 -0.78 -10.43 -13.49
N VAL A 75 -0.09 -11.55 -13.31
CA VAL A 75 1.28 -11.75 -13.82
C VAL A 75 1.18 -12.67 -15.04
N ILE A 76 1.67 -12.21 -16.19
CA ILE A 76 1.62 -12.94 -17.48
C ILE A 76 3.00 -13.32 -17.98
#